data_AF-A0A972M0N5-F1
#
_entry.id   AF-A0A972M0N5-F1
#
_cell.length_a   1.000
_cell.length_b   1.000
_cell.length_c   1.000
_cell.angle_alpha   90.00
_cell.angle_beta   90.00
_cell.angle_gamma   90.00
#
_symmetry.space_group_name_H-M   'P 1'
#
loop_
_entity.id
_entity.type
_entity.pdbx_description
1 polymer ?
#
loop_
_entity_poly.entity_id
_entity_poly.type
_entity_poly.pdbx_seq_one_letter_code
_entity_poly.pdbx_strand_id
1 'polypeptide(L)'
;EKYGEELFHGRYWDIQTSEHMQGAHECIRPTRPIDVMEFWDVVRGRDEYTKDHGRLYGLIFRRFMASQSVNALLKYLTVLLKDFDSIEVPIEVEKEGYLVFFKDIKIYSLRYMPEVGSQVSLNVEVVKKPLAWPMREEEVIRQMKEKGIGRPSTYGKILETIKKRGYVRVSPKGYLIPTKIGIQVYDYLNREFHEFISPDRTALLYKKMDGVEDGEYEYMELLKEVYDEVNAYL
;
A
#
# COMPACT_ATOMS: atom_id res chain seq x y z
N GLU A 1 20.84 13.96 17.42
CA GLU A 1 22.22 13.51 17.68
C GLU A 1 22.60 12.21 16.98
N LYS A 2 21.89 11.08 17.18
CA LYS A 2 22.33 9.75 16.67
C LYS A 2 22.55 9.62 15.14
N TYR A 3 21.92 10.45 14.31
CA TYR A 3 21.95 10.32 12.84
C TYR A 3 22.55 11.53 12.10
N GLY A 4 23.07 12.52 12.82
CA GLY A 4 23.59 13.76 12.22
C GLY A 4 22.49 14.74 11.76
N GLU A 5 22.83 16.03 11.69
CA GLU A 5 21.92 17.09 11.20
C GLU A 5 21.81 17.08 9.67
N GLU A 6 22.88 16.67 8.99
CA GLU A 6 23.01 16.57 7.55
C GLU A 6 22.06 15.56 6.90
N LEU A 7 21.55 14.60 7.69
CA LEU A 7 20.59 13.61 7.22
C LEU A 7 19.17 14.16 7.18
N PHE A 8 18.87 15.16 8.02
CA PHE A 8 17.51 15.66 8.21
C PHE A 8 17.11 16.63 7.09
N HIS A 9 15.93 16.40 6.54
CA HIS A 9 15.26 17.31 5.61
C HIS A 9 13.76 17.30 5.90
N GLY A 10 13.32 18.26 6.72
CA GLY A 10 11.91 18.45 7.04
C GLY A 10 11.12 18.73 5.77
N ARG A 11 10.16 17.85 5.44
CA ARG A 11 9.29 18.02 4.26
C ARG A 11 8.02 18.74 4.67
N TYR A 12 7.70 19.81 3.94
CA TYR A 12 6.41 20.48 4.00
C TYR A 12 5.57 20.00 2.83
N TRP A 13 4.34 19.60 3.13
CA TRP A 13 3.33 19.27 2.12
C TRP A 13 2.33 20.41 2.13
N ASP A 14 2.13 21.08 1.00
CA ASP A 14 1.09 22.10 0.88
C ASP A 14 -0.27 21.38 0.97
N ILE A 15 -0.95 21.57 2.11
CA ILE A 15 -2.16 20.83 2.51
C ILE A 15 -3.36 21.14 1.58
N GLN A 16 -3.24 22.15 0.70
CA GLN A 16 -4.37 22.72 -0.04
C GLN A 16 -4.85 21.93 -1.27
N THR A 17 -4.29 20.76 -1.64
CA THR A 17 -4.53 20.18 -2.98
C THR A 17 -4.98 18.71 -3.04
N SER A 18 -5.49 18.11 -1.97
CA SER A 18 -6.15 16.80 -2.11
C SER A 18 -7.63 16.89 -1.79
N GLU A 19 -8.49 16.62 -2.79
CA GLU A 19 -9.96 16.46 -2.73
C GLU A 19 -10.44 15.39 -1.72
N HIS A 20 -9.56 14.84 -0.88
CA HIS A 20 -9.80 13.72 0.03
C HIS A 20 -9.31 13.96 1.46
N MET A 21 -8.88 15.18 1.80
CA MET A 21 -8.44 15.48 3.18
C MET A 21 -9.58 16.07 4.00
N GLN A 22 -10.35 15.17 4.61
CA GLN A 22 -11.07 15.43 5.85
C GLN A 22 -10.07 15.96 6.90
N GLY A 23 -10.47 17.00 7.64
CA GLY A 23 -9.59 17.87 8.43
C GLY A 23 -8.68 17.19 9.46
N ALA A 24 -7.63 17.91 9.89
CA ALA A 24 -6.74 17.58 11.02
C ALA A 24 -6.11 16.17 11.07
N HIS A 25 -6.19 15.37 10.01
CA HIS A 25 -5.64 14.01 9.99
C HIS A 25 -4.14 14.04 9.67
N GLU A 26 -3.34 13.55 10.62
CA GLU A 26 -1.92 13.32 10.42
C GLU A 26 -1.63 11.93 9.82
N CYS A 27 -0.47 11.77 9.20
CA CYS A 27 0.00 10.45 8.78
C CYS A 27 0.24 9.53 9.99
N ILE A 28 0.18 8.21 9.77
CA ILE A 28 0.60 7.24 10.79
C ILE A 28 2.11 7.36 10.99
N ARG A 29 2.50 7.87 12.16
CA ARG A 29 3.89 8.12 12.54
C ARG A 29 4.12 7.81 14.02
N PRO A 30 5.38 7.61 14.45
CA PRO A 30 5.69 7.58 15.88
C PRO A 30 5.27 8.90 16.53
N THR A 31 4.65 8.83 17.71
CA THR A 31 4.39 10.01 18.56
C THR A 31 5.70 10.61 19.07
N ARG A 32 6.63 9.73 19.45
CA ARG A 32 8.04 10.04 19.72
C ARG A 32 8.90 9.13 18.86
N PRO A 33 9.77 9.67 17.97
CA PRO A 33 10.58 8.86 17.05
C PRO A 33 11.79 8.25 17.78
N ILE A 34 11.52 7.27 18.65
CA ILE A 34 12.54 6.44 19.30
C ILE A 34 12.81 5.20 18.47
N ASP A 35 14.04 4.71 18.46
CA ASP A 35 14.33 3.48 17.72
C ASP A 35 13.68 2.25 18.37
N VAL A 36 13.74 1.10 17.68
CA VAL A 36 13.06 -0.12 18.13
C VAL A 36 13.65 -0.67 19.42
N MET A 37 14.95 -0.46 19.69
CA MET A 37 15.57 -0.91 20.94
C MET A 37 15.06 -0.07 22.10
N GLU A 38 15.06 1.26 21.95
CA GLU A 38 14.52 2.16 22.97
C GLU A 38 13.01 1.95 23.18
N PHE A 39 12.24 1.64 22.12
CA PHE A 39 10.85 1.22 22.25
C PHE A 39 10.69 0.04 23.21
N TRP A 40 11.49 -1.02 23.05
CA TRP A 40 11.45 -2.19 23.92
C TRP A 40 11.89 -1.89 25.36
N ASP A 41 12.79 -0.95 25.54
CA ASP A 41 13.18 -0.48 26.88
C ASP A 41 12.05 0.27 27.56
N VAL A 42 11.30 1.10 26.83
CA VAL A 42 10.14 1.85 27.33
C VAL A 42 8.97 0.93 27.69
N VAL A 43 8.71 -0.10 26.88
CA VAL A 43 7.60 -1.05 27.13
C VAL A 43 8.02 -2.25 27.97
N ARG A 44 9.23 -2.25 28.53
CA ARG A 44 9.74 -3.39 29.31
C ARG A 44 8.82 -3.71 30.48
N GLY A 45 8.47 -4.99 30.63
CA GLY A 45 7.57 -5.47 31.70
C GLY A 45 6.08 -5.28 31.41
N ARG A 46 5.71 -4.91 30.17
CA ARG A 46 4.33 -4.80 29.70
C ARG A 46 4.01 -5.95 28.73
N ASP A 47 3.29 -6.95 29.23
CA ASP A 47 3.02 -8.19 28.50
C ASP A 47 2.04 -8.02 27.32
N GLU A 48 1.33 -6.89 27.23
CA GLU A 48 0.47 -6.57 26.08
C GLU A 48 1.26 -6.37 24.77
N TYR A 49 2.56 -6.05 24.85
CA TYR A 49 3.39 -5.78 23.67
C TYR A 49 4.08 -7.04 23.15
N THR A 50 3.45 -7.67 22.16
CA THR A 50 4.03 -8.77 21.38
C THR A 50 5.13 -8.32 20.39
N LYS A 51 5.93 -9.29 19.91
CA LYS A 51 6.96 -9.08 18.87
C LYS A 51 6.40 -8.44 17.59
N ASP A 52 5.15 -8.71 17.24
CA ASP A 52 4.52 -8.15 16.04
C ASP A 52 4.23 -6.65 16.19
N HIS A 53 3.92 -6.18 17.41
CA HIS A 53 3.85 -4.74 17.68
C HIS A 53 5.19 -4.06 17.46
N GLY A 54 6.29 -4.64 17.97
CA GLY A 54 7.63 -4.09 17.74
C GLY A 54 8.04 -4.10 16.26
N ARG A 55 7.64 -5.13 15.50
CA ARG A 55 7.86 -5.19 14.04
C ARG A 55 7.08 -4.10 13.30
N LEU A 56 5.81 -3.91 13.63
CA LEU A 56 4.95 -2.88 13.03
C LEU A 56 5.45 -1.48 13.39
N TYR A 57 5.76 -1.24 14.68
CA TYR A 57 6.37 0.00 15.13
C TYR A 57 7.68 0.28 14.39
N GLY A 58 8.56 -0.71 14.27
CA GLY A 58 9.81 -0.56 13.55
C GLY A 58 9.62 -0.23 12.07
N LEU A 59 8.59 -0.77 11.42
CA LEU A 59 8.23 -0.40 10.05
C LEU A 59 7.76 1.06 9.96
N ILE A 60 6.85 1.47 10.85
CA ILE A 60 6.35 2.85 10.94
C ILE A 60 7.49 3.82 11.20
N PHE A 61 8.36 3.52 12.16
CA PHE A 61 9.54 4.30 12.49
C PHE A 61 10.48 4.46 11.29
N ARG A 62 10.90 3.35 10.64
CA ARG A 62 11.81 3.43 9.49
C ARG A 62 11.21 4.22 8.33
N ARG A 63 9.91 4.04 8.06
CA ARG A 63 9.20 4.78 7.00
C ARG A 63 9.11 6.27 7.32
N PHE A 64 8.77 6.61 8.56
CA PHE A 64 8.70 8.00 9.02
C PHE A 64 10.09 8.68 8.96
N MET A 65 11.11 8.06 9.53
CA MET A 65 12.48 8.62 9.53
C MET A 65 13.02 8.78 8.10
N ALA A 66 12.82 7.79 7.23
CA ALA A 66 13.16 7.88 5.81
C ALA A 66 12.46 9.08 5.11
N SER A 67 11.18 9.34 5.43
CA SER A 67 10.44 10.47 4.85
C SER A 67 11.01 11.85 5.25
N GLN A 68 11.62 11.93 6.43
CA GLN A 68 12.23 13.15 6.98
C GLN A 68 13.74 13.24 6.68
N SER A 69 14.24 12.36 5.82
CA SER A 69 15.65 12.30 5.44
C SER A 69 15.88 12.91 4.05
N VAL A 70 17.11 13.36 3.81
CA VAL A 70 17.59 13.71 2.46
C VAL A 70 17.52 12.50 1.52
N ASN A 71 17.41 12.79 0.22
CA ASN A 71 17.46 11.74 -0.81
C ASN A 71 18.84 11.05 -0.80
N ALA A 72 18.85 9.76 -1.10
CA ALA A 72 20.09 9.04 -1.38
C ALA A 72 20.69 9.50 -2.71
N LEU A 73 22.02 9.57 -2.80
CA LEU A 73 22.74 9.79 -4.05
C LEU A 73 23.45 8.49 -4.45
N LEU A 74 23.15 8.02 -5.66
CA LEU A 74 23.62 6.75 -6.20
C LEU A 74 24.31 6.99 -7.54
N LYS A 75 25.39 6.25 -7.80
CA LYS A 75 25.94 6.13 -9.15
C LYS A 75 25.32 4.94 -9.84
N TYR A 76 24.99 5.13 -11.11
CA TYR A 76 24.47 4.09 -11.99
C TYR A 76 25.46 3.81 -13.12
N LEU A 77 25.53 2.55 -13.52
CA LEU A 77 26.13 2.12 -14.77
C LEU A 77 24.99 1.79 -15.74
N THR A 78 24.98 2.46 -16.89
CA THR A 78 24.08 2.11 -18.00
C THR A 78 24.77 1.06 -18.88
N VAL A 79 24.19 -0.13 -18.93
CA VAL A 79 24.66 -1.21 -19.80
C VAL A 79 23.81 -1.24 -21.06
N LEU A 80 24.47 -1.01 -22.21
CA LEU A 80 23.85 -1.10 -23.53
C LEU A 80 24.10 -2.49 -24.11
N LEU A 81 23.02 -3.22 -24.36
CA LEU A 81 23.06 -4.51 -25.03
C LEU A 81 22.56 -4.33 -26.46
N LYS A 82 23.30 -4.81 -27.46
CA LYS A 82 22.98 -4.54 -28.88
C LYS A 82 21.58 -4.99 -29.29
N ASP A 83 21.09 -6.09 -28.70
CA ASP A 83 19.82 -6.74 -29.04
C ASP A 83 18.74 -6.56 -27.95
N PHE A 84 18.99 -5.73 -26.93
CA PHE A 84 18.06 -5.48 -25.81
C PHE A 84 18.05 -4.01 -25.41
N ASP A 85 17.06 -3.58 -24.63
CA ASP A 85 17.05 -2.24 -24.05
C ASP A 85 18.24 -2.02 -23.09
N SER A 86 18.50 -0.75 -22.79
CA SER A 86 19.48 -0.36 -21.77
C SER A 86 19.03 -0.80 -20.38
N ILE A 87 19.97 -1.28 -19.57
CA ILE A 87 19.73 -1.58 -18.15
C ILE A 87 20.56 -0.62 -17.31
N GLU A 88 19.91 0.08 -16.39
CA GLU A 88 20.59 0.89 -15.37
C GLU A 88 20.81 0.05 -14.11
N VAL A 89 22.08 -0.04 -13.69
CA VAL A 89 22.45 -0.80 -12.51
C VAL A 89 23.09 0.14 -11.48
N PRO A 90 22.57 0.23 -10.25
CA PRO A 90 23.19 1.00 -9.19
C PRO A 90 24.47 0.31 -8.72
N ILE A 91 25.59 1.03 -8.78
CA ILE A 91 26.94 0.49 -8.55
C ILE A 91 27.60 1.02 -7.28
N GLU A 92 27.15 2.17 -6.78
CA GLU A 92 27.74 2.84 -5.63
C GLU A 92 26.71 3.75 -4.97
N VAL A 93 26.77 3.85 -3.64
CA VAL A 93 26.02 4.85 -2.86
C VAL A 93 27.01 5.95 -2.50
N GLU A 94 26.87 7.12 -3.11
CA GLU A 94 27.70 8.30 -2.75
C GLU A 94 27.24 8.91 -1.43
N LYS A 95 25.92 8.98 -1.23
CA LYS A 95 25.30 9.44 0.02
C LYS A 95 24.13 8.53 0.36
N GLU A 96 24.12 7.98 1.57
CA GLU A 96 23.08 7.03 1.99
C GLU A 96 21.70 7.69 2.08
N GLY A 97 21.59 8.90 2.62
CA GLY A 97 20.31 9.57 2.82
C GLY A 97 19.30 8.66 3.52
N TYR A 98 18.07 8.60 3.01
CA TYR A 98 17.02 7.74 3.56
C TYR A 98 17.38 6.23 3.64
N LEU A 99 18.38 5.75 2.88
CA LEU A 99 18.78 4.33 2.87
C LEU A 99 19.33 3.86 4.22
N VAL A 100 19.74 4.78 5.11
CA VAL A 100 20.07 4.46 6.51
C VAL A 100 18.90 3.74 7.19
N PHE A 101 17.67 4.17 6.91
CA PHE A 101 16.46 3.62 7.52
C PHE A 101 15.79 2.57 6.65
N PHE A 102 15.92 2.65 5.32
CA PHE A 102 15.19 1.78 4.40
C PHE A 102 16.12 1.27 3.29
N LYS A 103 16.73 0.10 3.51
CA LYS A 103 17.70 -0.52 2.58
C LYS A 103 16.98 -1.37 1.52
N ASP A 104 16.26 -0.72 0.62
CA ASP A 104 15.53 -1.37 -0.47
C ASP A 104 16.30 -1.38 -1.81
N ILE A 105 17.47 -0.74 -1.86
CA ILE A 105 18.34 -0.72 -3.05
C ILE A 105 19.48 -1.73 -2.89
N LYS A 106 19.64 -2.59 -3.89
CA LYS A 106 20.78 -3.52 -4.00
C LYS A 106 21.88 -2.90 -4.85
N ILE A 107 23.08 -2.83 -4.32
CA ILE A 107 24.26 -2.32 -5.02
C ILE A 107 25.03 -3.46 -5.66
N TYR A 108 25.44 -3.28 -6.91
CA TYR A 108 26.20 -4.26 -7.67
C TYR A 108 27.63 -3.79 -7.87
N SER A 109 28.61 -4.59 -7.48
CA SER A 109 30.02 -4.21 -7.63
C SER A 109 30.42 -4.16 -9.11
N LEU A 110 31.09 -3.07 -9.49
CA LEU A 110 31.73 -2.92 -10.81
C LEU A 110 32.66 -4.07 -11.19
N ARG A 111 33.28 -4.75 -10.21
CA ARG A 111 34.15 -5.91 -10.48
C ARG A 111 33.42 -7.06 -11.18
N TYR A 112 32.11 -7.17 -10.99
CA TYR A 112 31.29 -8.20 -11.63
C TYR A 112 30.59 -7.70 -12.90
N MET A 113 30.86 -6.45 -13.32
CA MET A 113 30.30 -5.89 -14.54
C MET A 113 31.18 -6.21 -15.74
N PRO A 114 30.60 -6.49 -16.91
CA PRO A 114 31.35 -6.69 -18.14
C PRO A 114 32.09 -5.41 -18.55
N GLU A 115 33.28 -5.55 -19.12
CA GLU A 115 33.98 -4.42 -19.73
C GLU A 115 33.25 -3.94 -20.99
N VAL A 116 33.37 -2.65 -21.30
CA VAL A 116 32.77 -2.08 -22.50
C VAL A 116 33.35 -2.77 -23.75
N GLY A 117 32.47 -3.28 -24.61
CA GLY A 117 32.86 -4.02 -25.82
C GLY A 117 33.15 -5.50 -25.60
N SER A 118 33.07 -5.99 -24.35
CA SER A 118 33.16 -7.43 -24.10
C SER A 118 31.94 -8.18 -24.65
N GLN A 119 32.16 -9.40 -25.12
CA GLN A 119 31.08 -10.31 -25.47
C GLN A 119 30.50 -10.94 -24.21
N VAL A 120 29.20 -10.80 -24.00
CA VAL A 120 28.47 -11.40 -22.89
C VAL A 120 27.59 -12.53 -23.41
N SER A 121 27.63 -13.68 -22.74
CA SER A 121 26.68 -14.77 -22.98
C SER A 121 25.44 -14.56 -22.12
N LEU A 122 24.27 -14.45 -22.76
CA LEU A 122 23.00 -14.31 -22.08
C LEU A 122 22.31 -15.68 -21.95
N ASN A 123 21.93 -16.04 -20.73
CA ASN A 123 21.03 -17.16 -20.51
C ASN A 123 19.60 -16.66 -20.64
N VAL A 124 18.98 -16.90 -21.79
CA VAL A 124 17.60 -16.53 -22.06
C VAL A 124 16.69 -17.70 -21.69
N GLU A 125 15.88 -17.53 -20.65
CA GLU A 125 14.85 -18.50 -20.27
C GLU A 125 13.47 -17.99 -20.69
N VAL A 126 12.77 -18.76 -21.52
CA VAL A 126 11.38 -18.48 -21.87
C VAL A 126 10.47 -19.05 -20.79
N VAL A 127 10.05 -18.21 -19.85
CA VAL A 127 9.17 -18.62 -18.76
C VAL A 127 7.71 -18.38 -19.16
N LYS A 128 6.90 -19.45 -19.22
CA LYS A 128 5.45 -19.32 -19.34
C LYS A 128 4.88 -18.86 -18.00
N LYS A 129 4.40 -17.62 -17.94
CA LYS A 129 3.69 -17.06 -16.78
C LYS A 129 2.19 -17.02 -17.05
N PRO A 130 1.34 -17.18 -16.02
CA PRO A 130 -0.09 -16.97 -16.17
C PRO A 130 -0.36 -15.49 -16.51
N LEU A 131 -1.48 -15.23 -17.20
CA LEU A 131 -1.91 -13.86 -17.53
C LEU A 131 -2.19 -13.02 -16.29
N ALA A 132 -2.67 -13.65 -15.21
CA ALA A 132 -2.92 -13.00 -13.93
C ALA A 132 -2.69 -13.99 -12.78
N TRP A 133 -2.23 -13.47 -11.65
CA TRP A 133 -2.19 -14.17 -10.38
C TRP A 133 -3.41 -13.75 -9.54
N PRO A 134 -3.93 -14.65 -8.67
CA PRO A 134 -4.92 -14.22 -7.67
C PRO A 134 -4.32 -13.12 -6.78
N MET A 135 -5.17 -12.21 -6.31
CA MET A 135 -4.73 -11.03 -5.59
C MET A 135 -4.41 -11.35 -4.12
N ARG A 136 -3.50 -10.57 -3.53
CA ARG A 136 -3.28 -10.52 -2.07
C ARG A 136 -4.08 -9.38 -1.44
N GLU A 137 -4.11 -9.33 -0.11
CA GLU A 137 -4.88 -8.30 0.63
C GLU A 137 -4.43 -6.88 0.27
N GLU A 138 -3.13 -6.65 0.13
CA GLU A 138 -2.58 -5.35 -0.24
C GLU A 138 -3.00 -4.89 -1.64
N GLU A 139 -3.15 -5.82 -2.58
CA GLU A 139 -3.58 -5.53 -3.95
C GLU A 139 -5.07 -5.21 -4.02
N VAL A 140 -5.88 -5.93 -3.23
CA VAL A 140 -7.32 -5.66 -3.11
C VAL A 140 -7.55 -4.30 -2.44
N ILE A 141 -6.84 -3.99 -1.34
CA ILE A 141 -6.94 -2.67 -0.69
C ILE A 141 -6.52 -1.56 -1.65
N ARG A 142 -5.45 -1.76 -2.43
CA ARG A 142 -5.02 -0.79 -3.44
C ARG A 142 -6.12 -0.53 -4.47
N GLN A 143 -6.73 -1.57 -5.02
CA GLN A 143 -7.84 -1.42 -5.98
C GLN A 143 -9.09 -0.80 -5.36
N MET A 144 -9.42 -1.15 -4.12
CA MET A 144 -10.52 -0.51 -3.39
C MET A 144 -10.28 1.01 -3.29
N LYS A 145 -9.06 1.42 -2.95
CA LYS A 145 -8.67 2.83 -2.90
C LYS A 145 -8.76 3.50 -4.27
N GLU A 146 -8.18 2.89 -5.30
CA GLU A 146 -8.22 3.41 -6.68
C GLU A 146 -9.64 3.58 -7.22
N LYS A 147 -10.55 2.68 -6.84
CA LYS A 147 -11.96 2.70 -7.23
C LYS A 147 -12.85 3.54 -6.30
N GLY A 148 -12.30 4.19 -5.27
CA GLY A 148 -13.10 4.96 -4.30
C GLY A 148 -14.05 4.11 -3.43
N ILE A 149 -13.78 2.81 -3.30
CA ILE A 149 -14.60 1.88 -2.51
C ILE A 149 -13.98 1.74 -1.12
N GLY A 150 -14.73 2.11 -0.09
CA GLY A 150 -14.24 2.01 1.29
C GLY A 150 -13.42 3.20 1.74
N ARG A 151 -12.98 3.17 2.99
CA ARG A 151 -12.24 4.21 3.70
C ARG A 151 -11.11 3.58 4.52
N PRO A 152 -10.12 4.35 4.99
CA PRO A 152 -9.06 3.84 5.87
C PRO A 152 -9.58 3.01 7.06
N SER A 153 -10.74 3.39 7.60
CA SER A 153 -11.42 2.69 8.70
C SER A 153 -12.12 1.39 8.30
N THR A 154 -12.37 1.14 7.01
CA THR A 154 -13.20 0.01 6.53
C THR A 154 -12.42 -1.08 5.80
N TYR A 155 -11.26 -0.77 5.18
CA TYR A 155 -10.52 -1.74 4.35
C TYR A 155 -10.24 -3.08 5.06
N GLY A 156 -9.60 -3.03 6.23
CA GLY A 156 -9.27 -4.23 7.00
C GLY A 156 -10.52 -4.99 7.45
N LYS A 157 -11.56 -4.26 7.88
CA LYS A 157 -12.81 -4.83 8.37
C LYS A 157 -13.61 -5.52 7.26
N ILE A 158 -13.62 -4.97 6.04
CA ILE A 158 -14.25 -5.59 4.86
C ILE A 158 -13.56 -6.93 4.56
N LEU A 159 -12.22 -6.93 4.47
CA LEU A 159 -11.45 -8.16 4.22
C LEU A 159 -11.65 -9.20 5.33
N GLU A 160 -11.64 -8.78 6.59
CA GLU A 160 -11.92 -9.65 7.72
C GLU A 160 -13.32 -10.27 7.63
N THR A 161 -14.33 -9.47 7.27
CA THR A 161 -15.71 -9.91 7.18
C THR A 161 -15.90 -10.95 6.09
N ILE A 162 -15.37 -10.73 4.87
CA ILE A 162 -15.53 -11.69 3.77
C ILE A 162 -14.77 -13.00 4.02
N LYS A 163 -13.63 -12.93 4.75
CA LYS A 163 -12.89 -14.12 5.20
C LYS A 163 -13.69 -14.88 6.27
N LYS A 164 -14.19 -14.18 7.29
CA LYS A 164 -14.98 -14.76 8.39
C LYS A 164 -16.26 -15.43 7.92
N ARG A 165 -16.94 -14.86 6.91
CA ARG A 165 -18.14 -15.43 6.28
C ARG A 165 -17.82 -16.58 5.31
N GLY A 166 -16.54 -16.88 5.09
CA GLY A 166 -16.12 -17.98 4.24
C GLY A 166 -16.29 -17.72 2.74
N TYR A 167 -16.48 -16.48 2.30
CA TYR A 167 -16.55 -16.13 0.88
C TYR A 167 -15.18 -16.18 0.20
N VAL A 168 -14.13 -15.90 0.99
CA VAL A 168 -12.74 -15.92 0.53
C VAL A 168 -11.89 -16.65 1.56
N ARG A 169 -10.89 -17.40 1.09
CA ARG A 169 -9.87 -18.03 1.92
C ARG A 169 -8.47 -17.54 1.54
N VAL A 170 -7.56 -17.53 2.50
CA VAL A 170 -6.15 -17.21 2.25
C VAL A 170 -5.39 -18.50 1.95
N SER A 171 -4.70 -18.56 0.81
CA SER A 171 -3.83 -19.69 0.46
C SER A 171 -2.55 -19.69 1.32
N PRO A 172 -1.80 -20.80 1.39
CA PRO A 172 -0.51 -20.84 2.10
C PRO A 172 0.50 -19.82 1.59
N LYS A 173 0.39 -19.42 0.31
CA LYS A 173 1.24 -18.39 -0.30
C LYS A 173 0.75 -16.97 -0.03
N GLY A 174 -0.39 -16.77 0.64
CA GLY A 174 -0.98 -15.46 0.98
C GLY A 174 -1.97 -14.89 -0.03
N TYR A 175 -2.31 -15.63 -1.08
CA TYR A 175 -3.33 -15.21 -2.06
C TYR A 175 -4.75 -15.36 -1.53
N LEU A 176 -5.63 -14.41 -1.85
CA LEU A 176 -7.06 -14.48 -1.63
C LEU A 176 -7.73 -15.33 -2.73
N ILE A 177 -8.38 -16.41 -2.32
CA ILE A 177 -9.03 -17.36 -3.22
C ILE A 177 -10.53 -17.37 -2.92
N PRO A 178 -11.40 -17.05 -3.90
CA PRO A 178 -12.83 -17.13 -3.70
C PRO A 178 -13.25 -18.59 -3.46
N THR A 179 -14.17 -18.79 -2.52
CA THR A 179 -14.74 -20.11 -2.25
C THR A 179 -15.95 -20.36 -3.15
N LYS A 180 -16.41 -21.62 -3.23
CA LYS A 180 -17.61 -21.96 -4.00
C LYS A 180 -18.84 -21.15 -3.55
N ILE A 181 -19.02 -20.98 -2.24
CA ILE A 181 -20.13 -20.19 -1.69
C ILE A 181 -19.96 -18.69 -1.99
N GLY A 182 -18.72 -18.16 -1.93
CA GLY A 182 -18.44 -16.77 -2.30
C GLY A 182 -18.79 -16.47 -3.76
N ILE A 183 -18.44 -17.37 -4.67
CA ILE A 183 -18.79 -17.27 -6.09
C ILE A 183 -20.31 -17.31 -6.27
N GLN A 184 -20.99 -18.28 -5.67
CA GLN A 184 -22.45 -18.40 -5.79
C GLN A 184 -23.20 -17.17 -5.26
N VAL A 185 -22.76 -16.62 -4.13
CA VAL A 185 -23.36 -15.40 -3.57
C VAL A 185 -23.09 -14.20 -4.46
N TYR A 186 -21.86 -14.05 -4.96
CA TYR A 186 -21.52 -12.98 -5.90
C TYR A 186 -22.35 -13.07 -7.18
N ASP A 187 -22.44 -14.25 -7.80
CA ASP A 187 -23.18 -14.47 -9.04
C ASP A 187 -24.68 -14.17 -8.87
N TYR A 188 -25.26 -14.57 -7.74
CA TYR A 188 -26.64 -14.24 -7.41
C TYR A 188 -26.84 -12.73 -7.26
N LEU A 189 -26.02 -12.07 -6.43
CA LEU A 189 -26.15 -10.62 -6.20
C LEU A 189 -25.90 -9.82 -7.47
N ASN A 190 -24.93 -10.23 -8.29
CA ASN A 190 -24.62 -9.56 -9.54
C ASN A 190 -25.68 -9.78 -10.61
N ARG A 191 -26.49 -10.83 -10.53
CA ARG A 191 -27.59 -11.06 -11.47
C ARG A 191 -28.86 -10.32 -11.05
N GLU A 192 -29.23 -10.37 -9.77
CA GLU A 192 -30.50 -9.80 -9.30
C GLU A 192 -30.38 -8.32 -8.89
N PHE A 193 -29.20 -7.88 -8.43
CA PHE A 193 -28.98 -6.56 -7.81
C PHE A 193 -27.76 -5.82 -8.39
N HIS A 194 -27.44 -6.04 -9.66
CA HIS A 194 -26.22 -5.53 -10.31
C HIS A 194 -25.98 -4.03 -10.06
N GLU A 195 -27.00 -3.22 -10.31
CA GLU A 195 -26.91 -1.75 -10.21
C GLU A 195 -26.60 -1.32 -8.76
N PHE A 196 -27.20 -2.00 -7.77
CA PHE A 196 -27.03 -1.71 -6.35
C PHE A 196 -25.64 -2.13 -5.82
N ILE A 197 -25.09 -3.25 -6.30
CA ILE A 197 -23.81 -3.79 -5.80
C ILE A 197 -22.61 -3.44 -6.68
N SER A 198 -22.81 -2.62 -7.72
CA SER A 198 -21.74 -2.26 -8.65
C SER A 198 -20.62 -1.44 -7.96
N PRO A 199 -19.36 -1.60 -8.40
CA PRO A 199 -18.23 -0.78 -7.95
C PRO A 199 -18.53 0.73 -8.05
N ASP A 200 -19.12 1.16 -9.16
CA ASP A 200 -19.38 2.57 -9.45
C ASP A 200 -20.48 3.14 -8.54
N ARG A 201 -21.59 2.42 -8.33
CA ARG A 201 -22.63 2.85 -7.37
C ARG A 201 -22.08 2.91 -5.95
N THR A 202 -21.26 1.92 -5.57
CA THR A 202 -20.62 1.90 -4.25
C THR A 202 -19.73 3.11 -4.06
N ALA A 203 -18.87 3.42 -5.04
CA ALA A 203 -18.00 4.61 -5.01
C ALA A 203 -18.81 5.92 -4.95
N LEU A 204 -19.91 6.00 -5.70
CA LEU A 204 -20.82 7.14 -5.65
C LEU A 204 -21.46 7.32 -4.26
N LEU A 205 -21.91 6.24 -3.62
CA LEU A 205 -22.47 6.31 -2.27
C LEU A 205 -21.44 6.86 -1.28
N TYR A 206 -20.22 6.32 -1.34
CA TYR A 206 -19.10 6.80 -0.54
C TYR A 206 -18.83 8.30 -0.77
N LYS A 207 -18.80 8.76 -2.02
CA LYS A 207 -18.64 10.18 -2.34
C LYS A 207 -19.76 11.04 -1.76
N LYS A 208 -21.03 10.60 -1.83
CA LYS A 208 -22.15 11.31 -1.22
C LYS A 208 -22.03 11.36 0.31
N MET A 209 -21.55 10.29 0.94
CA MET A 209 -21.28 10.28 2.38
C MET A 209 -20.19 11.28 2.76
N ASP A 210 -19.13 11.44 1.95
CA ASP A 210 -18.12 12.47 2.17
C ASP A 210 -18.74 13.87 2.06
N GLY A 211 -19.59 14.10 1.06
CA GLY A 211 -20.29 15.38 0.94
C GLY A 211 -21.29 15.66 2.08
N VAL A 212 -21.81 14.64 2.77
CA VAL A 212 -22.56 14.86 4.03
C VAL A 212 -21.64 15.37 5.14
N GLU A 213 -20.41 14.84 5.23
CA GLU A 213 -19.41 15.28 6.21
C GLU A 213 -18.94 16.72 5.94
N ASP A 214 -18.78 17.08 4.67
CA ASP A 214 -18.41 18.42 4.23
C ASP A 214 -19.59 19.42 4.25
N GLY A 215 -20.81 18.95 4.53
CA GLY A 215 -22.03 19.77 4.57
C GLY A 215 -22.61 20.12 3.19
N GLU A 216 -22.18 19.45 2.12
CA GLU A 216 -22.70 19.57 0.75
C GLU A 216 -24.05 18.84 0.57
N TYR A 217 -24.30 17.77 1.34
CA TYR A 217 -25.54 16.99 1.28
C TYR A 217 -26.22 16.88 2.64
N GLU A 218 -27.55 16.92 2.65
CA GLU A 218 -28.35 16.62 3.84
C GLU A 218 -28.45 15.11 4.06
N TYR A 219 -28.04 14.64 5.25
CA TYR A 219 -27.95 13.21 5.55
C TYR A 219 -29.31 12.50 5.41
N MET A 220 -30.41 13.18 5.76
CA MET A 220 -31.77 12.63 5.66
C MET A 220 -32.20 12.42 4.21
N GLU A 221 -31.78 13.29 3.30
CA GLU A 221 -32.09 13.15 1.88
C GLU A 221 -31.33 11.97 1.29
N LEU A 222 -30.05 11.82 1.62
CA LEU A 222 -29.25 10.67 1.21
C LEU A 222 -29.81 9.34 1.74
N LEU A 223 -30.25 9.30 3.01
CA LEU A 223 -30.88 8.11 3.59
C LEU A 223 -32.19 7.76 2.87
N LYS A 224 -33.00 8.78 2.53
CA LYS A 224 -34.24 8.57 1.80
C LYS A 224 -33.99 8.05 0.39
N GLU A 225 -33.00 8.61 -0.33
CA GLU A 225 -32.57 8.12 -1.64
C GLU A 225 -32.20 6.63 -1.58
N VAL A 226 -31.33 6.24 -0.64
CA VAL A 226 -30.90 4.84 -0.49
C VAL A 226 -32.08 3.93 -0.10
N TYR A 227 -33.00 4.40 0.75
CA TYR A 227 -34.19 3.65 1.14
C TYR A 227 -35.13 3.40 -0.04
N ASP A 228 -35.38 4.43 -0.85
CA ASP A 228 -36.23 4.36 -2.03
C ASP A 228 -35.60 3.44 -3.10
N GLU A 229 -34.26 3.50 -3.29
CA GLU A 229 -33.51 2.58 -4.14
C GLU A 229 -33.67 1.11 -3.68
N VAL A 230 -33.48 0.83 -2.38
CA VAL A 230 -33.59 -0.54 -1.85
C VAL A 230 -35.02 -1.09 -2.00
N ASN A 231 -36.04 -0.28 -1.74
CA ASN A 231 -37.44 -0.70 -1.89
C ASN A 231 -37.84 -0.95 -3.35
N ALA A 232 -37.15 -0.37 -4.33
CA ALA A 232 -37.42 -0.66 -5.72
C ALA A 232 -37.00 -2.09 -6.13
N TYR A 233 -36.09 -2.71 -5.36
CA TYR A 233 -35.62 -4.09 -5.58
C TYR A 233 -36.28 -5.14 -4.67
N LEU A 234 -37.09 -4.74 -3.70
CA LEU A 234 -37.82 -5.62 -2.77
C LEU A 234 -39.29 -5.78 -3.18
#